data_AF-A0A0B0EL96-F1
#
_entry.id   AF-A0A0B0EL96-F1
#
_cell.length_a   1.000
_cell.length_b   1.000
_cell.length_c   1.000
_cell.angle_alpha   90.00
_cell.angle_beta   90.00
_cell.angle_gamma   90.00
#
_symmetry.space_group_name_H-M   'P 1'
#
loop_
_entity.id
_entity.type
_entity.pdbx_description
1 polymer ?
#
loop_
_entity_poly.entity_id
_entity_poly.type
_entity_poly.pdbx_seq_one_letter_code
_entity_poly.pdbx_strand_id
1 'polypeptide(L)'
;MRFGEYLVKRGRIEKSELEDALKFQGEKHITLGVLAVREKFLSNKQLSTILDNQRDGGGIFGEIAIELGFMSRKNIDRLLILQKEKHNLLGEILVLYGAISKADIDEELRQFQELKEKGEANIYNKSLLSPPSPP
;
A
#
# COMPACT_ATOMS: atom_id res chain seq x y z
N MET A 1 -7.50 3.80 8.51
CA MET A 1 -7.61 2.35 8.80
C MET A 1 -6.95 1.58 7.67
N ARG A 2 -6.07 0.62 7.98
CA ARG A 2 -5.44 -0.29 7.01
C ARG A 2 -6.30 -1.55 6.79
N PHE A 3 -6.09 -2.28 5.70
CA PHE A 3 -6.92 -3.46 5.37
C PHE A 3 -6.82 -4.57 6.43
N GLY A 4 -5.62 -4.88 6.93
CA GLY A 4 -5.46 -5.86 8.02
C GLY A 4 -6.20 -5.46 9.30
N GLU A 5 -6.11 -4.19 9.72
CA GLU A 5 -6.85 -3.66 10.88
C GLU A 5 -8.37 -3.74 10.67
N TYR A 6 -8.82 -3.55 9.43
CA TYR A 6 -10.22 -3.67 9.05
C TYR A 6 -10.70 -5.13 9.19
N LEU A 7 -9.94 -6.11 8.71
CA LEU A 7 -10.28 -7.53 8.85
C LEU A 7 -10.41 -7.97 10.32
N VAL A 8 -9.49 -7.52 11.18
CA VAL A 8 -9.57 -7.78 12.63
C VAL A 8 -10.82 -7.15 13.24
N LYS A 9 -11.12 -5.89 12.90
CA LYS A 9 -12.33 -5.20 13.39
C LYS A 9 -13.63 -5.86 12.94
N ARG A 10 -13.62 -6.51 11.76
CA ARG A 10 -14.75 -7.27 11.22
C ARG A 10 -14.85 -8.69 11.80
N GLY A 11 -13.89 -9.10 12.63
CA GLY A 11 -13.82 -10.45 13.19
C GLY A 11 -13.52 -11.53 12.15
N ARG A 12 -12.88 -11.15 11.04
CA ARG A 12 -12.57 -12.06 9.93
C ARG A 12 -11.26 -12.80 10.11
N ILE A 13 -10.34 -12.21 10.88
CA ILE A 13 -9.06 -12.80 11.31
C ILE A 13 -8.79 -12.35 12.74
N GLU A 14 -8.00 -13.12 13.48
CA GLU A 14 -7.48 -12.72 14.77
C GLU A 14 -6.31 -11.74 14.65
N LYS A 15 -6.05 -11.00 15.73
CA LYS A 15 -4.93 -10.05 15.78
C LYS A 15 -3.58 -10.76 15.66
N SER A 16 -3.44 -11.94 16.27
CA SER A 16 -2.27 -12.81 16.19
C SER A 16 -1.96 -13.22 14.73
N GLU A 17 -2.98 -13.66 13.99
CA GLU A 17 -2.86 -14.04 12.58
C GLU A 17 -2.43 -12.86 11.70
N LEU A 18 -2.97 -11.67 11.98
CA LEU A 18 -2.52 -10.45 11.34
C LEU A 18 -1.04 -10.15 11.65
N GLU A 19 -0.63 -10.27 12.91
CA GLU A 19 0.75 -10.01 13.32
C GLU A 19 1.74 -10.98 12.65
N ASP A 20 1.40 -12.27 12.55
CA ASP A 20 2.25 -13.26 11.91
C ASP A 20 2.30 -13.10 10.39
N ALA A 21 1.16 -12.77 9.77
CA ALA A 21 1.12 -12.44 8.35
C ALA A 21 1.94 -11.18 8.04
N LEU A 22 1.93 -10.17 8.91
CA LEU A 22 2.74 -8.95 8.77
C LEU A 22 4.23 -9.20 8.97
N LYS A 23 4.63 -10.07 9.91
CA LYS A 23 6.05 -10.48 10.05
C LYS A 23 6.55 -11.15 8.78
N PHE A 24 5.77 -12.10 8.25
CA PHE A 24 6.12 -12.81 7.02
C PHE A 24 6.11 -11.90 5.78
N GLN A 25 5.17 -10.96 5.70
CA GLN A 25 5.16 -9.91 4.68
C GLN A 25 6.41 -9.02 4.78
N GLY A 26 6.84 -8.70 6.00
CA GLY A 26 8.05 -7.95 6.33
C GLY A 26 9.32 -8.57 5.74
N GLU A 27 9.45 -9.90 5.83
CA GLU A 27 10.60 -10.65 5.29
C GLU A 27 10.60 -10.74 3.75
N LYS A 28 9.45 -10.57 3.10
CA LYS A 28 9.26 -10.64 1.63
C LYS A 28 9.12 -9.27 0.96
N HIS A 29 9.64 -8.20 1.56
CA HIS A 29 9.53 -6.84 1.03
C HIS A 29 10.08 -6.72 -0.41
N ILE A 30 9.19 -6.77 -1.40
CA ILE A 30 9.50 -6.23 -2.72
C ILE A 30 9.46 -4.71 -2.57
N THR A 31 10.62 -4.12 -2.29
CA THR A 31 10.74 -2.66 -2.22
C THR A 31 10.41 -2.04 -3.58
N LEU A 32 9.99 -0.78 -3.59
CA LEU A 32 9.79 0.00 -4.82
C LEU A 32 10.98 -0.14 -5.79
N GLY A 33 12.20 -0.23 -5.26
CA GLY A 33 13.41 -0.49 -6.03
C GLY A 33 13.47 -1.86 -6.70
N VAL A 34 13.07 -2.94 -6.01
CA VAL A 34 12.99 -4.29 -6.61
C VAL A 34 11.89 -4.36 -7.67
N LEU A 35 10.74 -3.74 -7.42
CA LEU A 35 9.68 -3.61 -8.43
C LEU A 35 10.19 -2.84 -9.66
N ALA A 36 10.90 -1.73 -9.45
CA ALA A 36 11.44 -0.92 -10.52
C ALA A 36 12.44 -1.68 -11.41
N VAL A 37 13.27 -2.55 -10.83
CA VAL A 37 14.18 -3.41 -11.62
C VAL A 37 13.42 -4.48 -12.40
N ARG A 38 12.46 -5.13 -11.75
CA ARG A 38 11.64 -6.17 -12.38
C ARG A 38 10.82 -5.64 -13.56
N GLU A 39 10.23 -4.47 -13.41
CA GLU A 39 9.46 -3.79 -14.46
C GLU A 39 10.36 -3.05 -15.47
N LYS A 40 11.69 -3.24 -15.37
CA LYS A 40 12.72 -2.68 -16.25
C LYS A 40 12.78 -1.14 -16.27
N PHE A 41 12.24 -0.48 -15.24
CA PHE A 41 12.39 0.96 -15.05
C PHE A 41 13.78 1.33 -14.49
N LEU A 42 14.41 0.41 -13.76
CA LEU A 42 15.78 0.56 -13.27
C LEU A 42 16.64 -0.64 -13.68
N SER A 43 17.94 -0.39 -13.84
CA SER A 43 18.97 -1.42 -13.77
C SER A 43 19.40 -1.66 -12.31
N ASN A 44 20.02 -2.80 -12.04
CA ASN A 44 20.61 -3.08 -10.73
C ASN A 44 21.64 -2.02 -10.30
N LYS A 45 22.40 -1.47 -11.27
CA LYS A 45 23.37 -0.40 -11.01
C LYS A 45 22.68 0.88 -10.54
N GLN A 46 21.61 1.30 -11.22
CA GLN A 46 20.84 2.49 -10.84
C GLN A 46 20.13 2.31 -9.49
N LEU A 47 19.60 1.11 -9.23
CA LEU A 47 19.02 0.77 -7.94
C LEU A 47 20.06 0.95 -6.82
N SER A 48 21.26 0.40 -6.98
CA SER A 48 22.36 0.56 -6.01
C SER A 48 22.66 2.03 -5.76
N THR A 49 22.79 2.84 -6.82
CA THR A 49 23.09 4.28 -6.69
C THR A 49 22.02 5.04 -5.91
N ILE A 50 20.74 4.72 -6.10
CA ILE A 50 19.64 5.33 -5.32
C ILE A 50 19.73 4.91 -3.85
N LEU A 51 19.99 3.63 -3.57
CA LEU A 51 20.10 3.11 -2.20
C LEU A 51 21.31 3.68 -1.45
N ASP A 52 22.44 3.87 -2.15
CA ASP A 52 23.64 4.50 -1.57
C ASP A 52 23.35 5.98 -1.23
N ASN A 53 22.70 6.73 -2.12
CA ASN A 53 22.25 8.11 -1.82
C ASN A 53 21.29 8.16 -0.62
N GLN A 54 20.33 7.23 -0.57
CA GLN A 54 19.37 7.16 0.53
C GLN A 54 20.05 6.80 1.87
N ARG A 55 21.09 5.94 1.84
CA ARG A 55 21.85 5.56 3.04
C ARG A 55 22.69 6.73 3.57
N ASP A 56 23.31 7.49 2.68
CA ASP A 56 24.28 8.52 3.04
C ASP A 56 23.59 9.86 3.38
N GLY A 57 22.44 10.17 2.76
CA GLY A 57 21.72 11.44 2.93
C GLY A 57 20.30 11.35 3.49
N GLY A 58 19.75 10.14 3.66
CA GLY A 58 18.32 9.95 3.96
C GLY A 58 17.42 10.27 2.76
N GLY A 59 16.12 10.41 2.99
CA GLY A 59 15.14 10.81 1.97
C GLY A 59 14.29 9.68 1.38
N ILE A 60 13.35 10.06 0.52
CA ILE A 60 12.35 9.15 -0.05
C ILE A 60 12.90 8.57 -1.37
N PHE A 61 12.96 7.24 -1.46
CA PHE A 61 13.48 6.51 -2.64
C PHE A 61 12.98 7.06 -3.98
N GLY A 62 11.68 7.34 -4.09
CA GLY A 62 11.06 7.82 -5.33
C GLY A 62 11.47 9.25 -5.70
N GLU A 63 11.76 10.10 -4.72
CA GLU A 63 12.23 11.47 -4.94
C GLU A 63 13.69 11.45 -5.40
N ILE A 64 14.53 10.71 -4.70
CA ILE A 64 15.95 10.49 -5.06
C ILE A 64 16.05 9.94 -6.49
N ALA A 65 15.19 8.98 -6.86
CA ALA A 65 15.18 8.40 -8.21
C ALA A 65 14.77 9.40 -9.30
N ILE A 66 13.93 10.39 -8.97
CA ILE A 66 13.55 11.49 -9.89
C ILE A 66 14.70 12.50 -9.99
N GLU A 67 15.29 12.89 -8.85
CA GLU A 67 16.40 13.84 -8.78
C GLU A 67 17.63 13.35 -9.54
N LEU A 68 17.94 12.05 -9.45
CA LEU A 68 19.00 11.40 -10.22
C LEU A 68 18.65 11.19 -11.71
N GLY A 69 17.44 11.55 -12.14
CA GLY A 69 16.97 11.38 -13.52
C GLY A 69 16.74 9.93 -13.94
N PHE A 70 16.69 8.99 -13.00
CA PHE A 70 16.53 7.56 -13.28
C PHE A 70 15.08 7.15 -13.48
N MET A 71 14.14 7.89 -12.90
CA MET A 71 12.71 7.66 -13.08
C MET A 71 11.93 8.96 -13.22
N SER A 72 10.82 8.91 -13.94
CA SER A 72 9.84 9.99 -13.96
C SER A 72 8.79 9.80 -12.87
N ARG A 73 8.11 10.87 -12.47
CA ARG A 73 6.98 10.79 -11.53
C ARG A 73 5.89 9.83 -12.02
N LYS A 74 5.61 9.80 -13.32
CA LYS A 74 4.68 8.84 -13.94
C LYS A 74 5.10 7.37 -13.72
N ASN A 75 6.39 7.07 -13.76
CA ASN A 75 6.89 5.71 -13.51
C ASN A 75 6.79 5.37 -12.01
N ILE A 76 7.05 6.33 -11.13
CA ILE A 76 6.82 6.17 -9.68
C ILE A 76 5.35 5.88 -9.40
N ASP A 77 4.43 6.66 -9.96
CA ASP A 77 2.98 6.46 -9.77
C ASP A 77 2.55 5.08 -10.25
N ARG A 78 3.09 4.63 -11.39
CA ARG A 78 2.83 3.27 -11.91
C ARG A 78 3.39 2.18 -11.00
N LEU A 79 4.59 2.36 -10.45
CA LEU A 79 5.15 1.43 -9.48
C LEU A 79 4.36 1.41 -8.18
N LEU A 80 3.83 2.54 -7.73
CA LEU A 80 2.96 2.62 -6.55
C LEU A 80 1.62 1.90 -6.79
N ILE A 81 1.05 2.00 -8.00
CA ILE A 81 -0.13 1.23 -8.40
C ILE A 81 0.20 -0.27 -8.38
N LEU A 82 1.30 -0.69 -9.02
CA LEU A 82 1.74 -2.08 -9.04
C LEU A 82 2.08 -2.61 -7.64
N GLN A 83 2.71 -1.79 -6.80
CA GLN A 83 2.99 -2.10 -5.41
C GLN A 83 1.69 -2.27 -4.61
N LYS A 84 0.68 -1.44 -4.88
CA LYS A 84 -0.65 -1.53 -4.26
C LYS A 84 -1.43 -2.75 -4.74
N GLU A 85 -1.27 -3.16 -6.00
CA GLU A 85 -1.78 -4.44 -6.53
C GLU A 85 -1.03 -5.62 -5.91
N LYS A 86 0.28 -5.47 -5.64
CA LYS A 86 1.12 -6.46 -4.96
C LYS A 86 0.97 -6.45 -3.43
N HIS A 87 0.34 -5.43 -2.84
CA HIS A 87 -0.09 -5.42 -1.44
C HIS A 87 -1.19 -6.45 -1.16
N ASN A 88 -1.65 -7.17 -2.19
CA ASN A 88 -2.37 -8.43 -2.06
C ASN A 88 -1.56 -9.56 -1.39
N LEU A 89 -0.25 -9.38 -1.15
CA LEU A 89 0.53 -10.31 -0.34
C LEU A 89 -0.10 -10.54 1.03
N LEU A 90 -0.62 -9.51 1.71
CA LEU A 90 -1.21 -9.73 3.04
C LEU A 90 -2.43 -10.65 2.96
N GLY A 91 -3.33 -10.43 2.01
CA GLY A 91 -4.50 -11.29 1.80
C GLY A 91 -4.10 -12.71 1.37
N GLU A 92 -3.15 -12.83 0.46
CA GLU A 92 -2.62 -14.12 0.00
C GLU A 92 -1.90 -14.89 1.13
N ILE A 93 -1.16 -14.19 1.99
CA ILE A 93 -0.47 -14.77 3.15
C ILE A 93 -1.51 -15.25 4.18
N LEU A 94 -2.55 -14.46 4.45
CA LEU A 94 -3.63 -14.86 5.35
C LEU A 94 -4.40 -16.08 4.80
N VAL A 95 -4.59 -16.17 3.48
CA VAL A 95 -5.15 -17.36 2.83
C VAL A 95 -4.22 -18.56 2.93
N LEU A 96 -2.92 -18.36 2.71
CA LEU A 96 -1.92 -19.41 2.79
C LEU A 96 -1.84 -20.03 4.20
N TYR A 97 -1.98 -19.20 5.25
CA TYR A 97 -2.02 -19.65 6.63
C TYR A 97 -3.39 -20.20 7.07
N GLY A 98 -4.39 -20.15 6.20
CA GLY A 98 -5.74 -20.63 6.51
C GLY A 98 -6.54 -19.72 7.45
N ALA A 99 -6.06 -18.50 7.73
CA ALA A 99 -6.75 -17.52 8.58
C ALA A 99 -8.07 -17.03 7.94
N ILE A 100 -8.15 -17.05 6.61
CA ILE A 100 -9.34 -16.60 5.86
C ILE A 100 -9.35 -17.23 4.46
N SER A 101 -10.53 -17.45 3.87
CA SER A 101 -10.61 -17.98 2.51
C SER A 101 -10.29 -16.92 1.46
N LYS A 102 -9.86 -17.35 0.27
CA LYS A 102 -9.62 -16.44 -0.86
C LYS A 102 -10.90 -15.69 -1.26
N ALA A 103 -12.04 -16.38 -1.28
CA ALA A 103 -13.32 -15.78 -1.63
C ALA A 103 -13.73 -14.69 -0.63
N ASP A 104 -13.50 -14.92 0.67
CA ASP A 104 -13.78 -13.93 1.72
C ASP A 104 -12.81 -12.75 1.66
N ILE A 105 -11.54 -12.97 1.35
CA ILE A 105 -10.57 -11.89 1.10
C ILE A 105 -11.03 -11.00 -0.04
N ASP A 106 -11.42 -11.59 -1.17
CA ASP A 106 -11.83 -10.84 -2.36
C ASP A 106 -13.10 -10.00 -2.07
N GLU A 107 -14.04 -10.53 -1.28
CA GLU A 107 -15.24 -9.82 -0.84
C GLU A 107 -14.94 -8.68 0.14
N GLU A 108 -14.16 -8.94 1.18
CA GLU A 108 -13.80 -7.92 2.18
C GLU A 108 -12.94 -6.81 1.55
N LEU A 109 -12.12 -7.12 0.54
CA LEU A 109 -11.35 -6.13 -0.21
C LEU A 109 -12.27 -5.16 -0.99
N ARG A 110 -13.31 -5.68 -1.65
CA ARG A 110 -14.32 -4.86 -2.34
C ARG A 110 -15.03 -3.95 -1.35
N GLN A 111 -15.53 -4.49 -0.23
CA GLN A 111 -16.22 -3.71 0.79
C GLN A 111 -15.31 -2.63 1.42
N PHE A 112 -14.04 -2.95 1.65
CA PHE A 112 -13.07 -2.00 2.19
C PHE A 112 -12.76 -0.85 1.22
N GLN A 113 -12.68 -1.13 -0.08
CA GLN A 113 -12.49 -0.10 -1.11
C GLN A 113 -13.70 0.84 -1.20
N GLU A 114 -14.91 0.29 -1.27
CA GLU A 114 -16.14 1.09 -1.27
C GLU A 114 -16.26 1.97 -0.01
N LEU A 115 -15.88 1.42 1.16
CA LEU A 115 -15.93 2.17 2.42
C LEU A 115 -14.96 3.35 2.43
N LYS A 116 -13.78 3.20 1.80
CA LYS A 116 -12.83 4.30 1.64
C LYS A 116 -13.34 5.39 0.71
N GLU A 117 -13.91 5.00 -0.43
CA GLU A 117 -14.48 5.93 -1.40
C GLU A 117 -15.67 6.72 -0.82
N LYS A 118 -16.56 6.05 -0.08
CA LYS A 118 -17.68 6.69 0.63
C LYS A 118 -17.20 7.59 1.78
N GLY A 119 -16.12 7.22 2.46
CA GLY A 119 -15.50 8.05 3.50
C GLY A 119 -14.91 9.36 2.96
N GLU A 120 -14.28 9.32 1.79
CA GLU A 120 -13.73 10.50 1.11
C GLU A 120 -14.84 11.39 0.53
N ALA A 121 -15.90 10.81 -0.06
CA ALA A 121 -17.08 11.53 -0.55
C ALA A 121 -17.87 12.24 0.58
N ASN A 122 -17.90 11.66 1.79
CA ASN A 122 -18.60 12.24 2.93
C ASN A 122 -17.87 13.45 3.54
N ILE A 123 -16.53 13.54 3.39
CA ILE A 123 -15.77 14.73 3.78
C ILE A 123 -16.12 15.91 2.87
N TYR A 124 -16.34 15.65 1.57
CA TYR A 124 -16.74 16.67 0.60
C TYR A 124 -18.18 17.16 0.82
N ASN A 125 -19.12 16.27 1.14
CA ASN A 125 -20.51 16.64 1.41
C ASN A 125 -20.71 17.31 2.79
N LYS A 126 -19.91 16.95 3.81
CA LYS A 126 -19.99 17.56 5.14
C LYS A 126 -19.47 19.00 5.21
N SER A 127 -18.60 19.44 4.29
CA SER A 127 -18.21 20.86 4.21
C SER A 127 -19.28 21.76 3.59
N LEU A 128 -20.33 21.21 2.96
CA LEU A 128 -21.39 21.94 2.28
C LEU A 128 -22.74 21.97 3.04
N LEU A 129 -22.82 21.34 4.22
CA LEU A 129 -23.98 21.42 5.11
C LEU A 129 -23.61 22.31 6.31
N SER A 130 -23.80 23.62 6.10
CA SER A 130 -23.52 24.75 6.99
C SER A 130 -24.11 24.62 8.39
N PRO A 131 -23.51 25.21 9.45
CA PRO A 131 -24.29 25.50 10.66
C PRO A 131 -25.32 26.61 10.36
N PRO A 132 -26.47 26.59 11.06
CA PRO A 132 -27.58 27.50 10.79
C PRO A 132 -27.22 28.95 11.16
N SER A 133 -27.70 29.92 10.37
CA SER A 133 -27.99 31.29 10.84
C SER A 133 -28.91 31.19 12.08
N PRO A 134 -28.96 32.11 13.07
CA PRO A 134 -29.02 33.57 12.91
C PRO A 134 -28.55 34.32 14.21
N PRO A 135 -29.10 35.45 14.73
CA PRO A 135 -30.34 36.20 14.41
C PRO A 135 -30.21 37.18 13.23
#